data_AF-A0A017SUZ9-F1
#
_entry.id   AF-A0A017SUZ9-F1
#
_cell.length_a   1.000
_cell.length_b   1.000
_cell.length_c   1.000
_cell.angle_alpha   90.00
_cell.angle_beta   90.00
_cell.angle_gamma   90.00
#
_symmetry.space_group_name_H-M   'P 1'
#
loop_
_entity.id
_entity.type
_entity.pdbx_description
1 polymer ?
#
loop_
_entity_poly.entity_id
_entity_poly.type
_entity_poly.pdbx_seq_one_letter_code
_entity_poly.pdbx_strand_id
1 'polypeptide(L)'
;MDVQIIYPERRPVWQGVAPHAGSNPLCAVPVLDVAAHLEAFRHGGAYILPESHFHRFVRGRATLGDPTGQFMATCATMDGILAACAGRVALLKRWLGIPPSTWNEPLYRVDVREPLRYRARLPTGAERGANAAFLRGGFTCGGLPEIVTDPFPSSAATISALFPGPQR
;
A
#
# COMPACT_ATOMS: atom_id res chain seq x y z
N MET A 1 -52.80 6.42 -6.46
CA MET A 1 -52.18 7.01 -7.65
C MET A 1 -50.69 7.03 -7.39
N ASP A 2 -50.00 5.97 -7.81
CA ASP A 2 -48.57 5.78 -7.59
C ASP A 2 -47.79 6.37 -8.76
N VAL A 3 -46.79 7.20 -8.46
CA VAL A 3 -45.83 7.73 -9.43
C VAL A 3 -44.50 7.02 -9.20
N GLN A 4 -44.10 6.18 -10.16
CA GLN A 4 -42.75 5.62 -10.24
C GLN A 4 -41.81 6.67 -10.87
N ILE A 5 -40.69 6.95 -10.19
CA ILE A 5 -39.61 7.78 -10.72
C ILE A 5 -38.59 6.88 -11.42
N ILE A 6 -38.46 7.07 -12.74
CA ILE A 6 -37.46 6.43 -13.59
C ILE A 6 -36.22 7.35 -13.66
N TYR A 7 -35.04 6.87 -13.28
CA TYR A 7 -33.77 7.56 -13.51
C TYR A 7 -33.13 7.04 -14.81
N PRO A 8 -32.70 7.92 -15.75
CA PRO A 8 -31.92 7.49 -16.91
C PRO A 8 -30.43 7.38 -16.58
N GLU A 9 -29.80 6.27 -16.97
CA GLU A 9 -28.36 6.08 -16.98
C GLU A 9 -27.68 7.14 -17.88
N ARG A 10 -26.71 7.89 -17.34
CA ARG A 10 -25.78 8.69 -18.13
C ARG A 10 -24.37 8.14 -17.97
N ARG A 11 -23.87 7.48 -19.01
CA ARG A 11 -22.43 7.19 -19.17
C ARG A 11 -21.70 8.48 -19.56
N PRO A 12 -20.58 8.86 -18.92
CA PRO A 12 -19.69 9.84 -19.51
C PRO A 12 -18.74 9.16 -20.49
N VAL A 13 -18.75 9.66 -21.73
CA VAL A 13 -17.73 9.44 -22.75
C VAL A 13 -16.55 10.32 -22.40
N TRP A 14 -15.37 9.74 -22.14
CA TRP A 14 -14.11 10.49 -22.08
C TRP A 14 -13.29 10.21 -23.33
N GLN A 15 -13.22 11.21 -24.21
CA GLN A 15 -12.27 11.29 -25.32
C GLN A 15 -11.01 12.05 -24.86
N GLY A 16 -9.84 11.45 -25.11
CA GLY A 16 -8.54 12.14 -25.22
C GLY A 16 -7.85 12.50 -23.90
N VAL A 17 -6.90 11.68 -23.44
CA VAL A 17 -5.43 11.80 -23.65
C VAL A 17 -4.83 10.58 -22.95
N ALA A 18 -4.17 9.69 -23.69
CA ALA A 18 -3.49 8.53 -23.11
C ALA A 18 -2.16 8.96 -22.46
N PRO A 19 -1.91 8.67 -21.17
CA PRO A 19 -0.54 8.49 -20.72
C PRO A 19 -0.13 7.05 -21.07
N HIS A 20 1.07 6.88 -21.61
CA HIS A 20 1.68 5.59 -21.86
C HIS A 20 1.92 4.84 -20.53
N ALA A 21 0.86 4.24 -19.98
CA ALA A 21 0.96 3.17 -19.01
C ALA A 21 1.16 1.87 -19.80
N GLY A 22 2.27 1.18 -19.56
CA GLY A 22 2.45 -0.19 -20.02
C GLY A 22 1.18 -0.99 -19.66
N SER A 23 0.59 -1.62 -20.66
CA SER A 23 -0.73 -2.25 -20.64
C SER A 23 -0.79 -3.46 -19.71
N ASN A 24 -0.86 -3.20 -18.39
CA ASN A 24 -1.27 -4.18 -17.40
C ASN A 24 -2.71 -3.81 -16.94
N PRO A 25 -3.74 -4.60 -17.30
CA PRO A 25 -5.13 -4.31 -16.92
C PRO A 25 -5.37 -4.34 -15.40
N LEU A 26 -4.41 -4.83 -14.59
CA LEU A 26 -4.43 -4.72 -13.13
C LEU A 26 -4.15 -3.29 -12.62
N CYS A 27 -3.66 -2.39 -13.48
CA CYS A 27 -3.24 -1.03 -13.13
C CYS A 27 -4.32 0.04 -13.35
N ALA A 28 -5.57 -0.34 -13.62
CA ALA A 28 -6.67 0.63 -13.76
C ALA A 28 -7.05 1.21 -12.40
N VAL A 29 -7.10 2.55 -12.29
CA VAL A 29 -7.38 3.24 -11.03
C VAL A 29 -8.81 3.79 -11.03
N PRO A 30 -9.66 3.46 -10.04
CA PRO A 30 -11.01 4.01 -9.94
C PRO A 30 -11.00 5.50 -9.56
N VAL A 31 -12.13 6.19 -9.78
CA VAL A 31 -12.35 7.53 -9.19
C VAL A 31 -12.33 7.39 -7.68
N LEU A 32 -11.50 8.18 -7.01
CA LEU A 32 -11.23 8.05 -5.58
C LEU A 32 -11.99 9.09 -4.75
N ASP A 33 -12.80 8.61 -3.80
CA ASP A 33 -13.16 9.41 -2.63
C ASP A 33 -12.00 9.38 -1.63
N VAL A 34 -11.28 10.50 -1.56
CA VAL A 34 -10.08 10.63 -0.73
C VAL A 34 -10.39 10.48 0.76
N ALA A 35 -11.54 10.98 1.23
CA ALA A 35 -11.91 10.91 2.63
C ALA A 35 -12.20 9.47 3.04
N ALA A 36 -13.02 8.76 2.25
CA ALA A 36 -13.29 7.34 2.47
C ALA A 36 -12.02 6.48 2.37
N HIS A 37 -11.12 6.81 1.44
CA HIS A 37 -9.85 6.11 1.28
C HIS A 37 -8.94 6.22 2.50
N LEU A 38 -8.75 7.45 3.01
CA LEU A 38 -7.96 7.67 4.22
C LEU A 38 -8.63 7.00 5.43
N GLU A 39 -9.95 7.04 5.55
CA GLU A 39 -10.68 6.43 6.66
C GLU A 39 -10.47 4.91 6.75
N ALA A 40 -10.19 4.23 5.63
CA ALA A 40 -9.84 2.81 5.62
C ALA A 40 -8.59 2.49 6.49
N PHE A 41 -7.75 3.49 6.77
CA PHE A 41 -6.54 3.36 7.60
C PHE A 41 -6.78 3.68 9.09
N ARG A 42 -8.03 3.97 9.50
CA ARG A 42 -8.43 4.16 10.91
C ARG A 42 -7.88 3.07 11.82
N HIS A 43 -7.91 1.82 11.35
CA HIS A 43 -7.55 0.64 12.15
C HIS A 43 -6.10 0.20 12.00
N GLY A 44 -5.25 1.01 11.36
CA GLY A 44 -3.82 0.76 11.24
C GLY A 44 -3.34 0.66 9.79
N GLY A 45 -2.06 0.98 9.62
CA GLY A 45 -1.33 0.84 8.37
C GLY A 45 -0.24 -0.21 8.52
N ALA A 46 0.08 -0.92 7.45
CA ALA A 46 1.12 -1.93 7.43
C ALA A 46 2.01 -1.77 6.20
N TYR A 47 3.29 -2.04 6.38
CA TYR A 47 4.23 -2.17 5.27
C TYR A 47 5.21 -3.30 5.51
N ILE A 48 5.80 -3.78 4.41
CA ILE A 48 6.79 -4.86 4.43
C ILE A 48 8.12 -4.31 3.94
N LEU A 49 9.18 -4.78 4.55
CA LEU A 49 10.54 -4.44 4.17
C LEU A 49 11.46 -5.66 4.33
N PRO A 50 12.54 -5.72 3.55
CA PRO A 50 13.46 -6.85 3.60
C PRO A 50 14.45 -6.69 4.76
N GLU A 51 15.04 -7.78 5.25
CA GLU A 51 15.87 -7.82 6.46
C GLU A 51 16.98 -6.77 6.51
N SER A 52 17.65 -6.53 5.38
CA SER A 52 18.68 -5.49 5.27
C SER A 52 18.14 -4.10 5.61
N HIS A 53 16.91 -3.79 5.18
CA HIS A 53 16.23 -2.53 5.51
C HIS A 53 15.80 -2.50 6.98
N PHE A 54 15.42 -3.63 7.56
CA PHE A 54 15.05 -3.72 8.98
C PHE A 54 16.25 -3.32 9.84
N HIS A 55 17.41 -3.93 9.58
CA HIS A 55 18.62 -3.61 10.33
C HIS A 55 19.10 -2.18 10.11
N ARG A 56 18.94 -1.63 8.91
CA ARG A 56 19.43 -0.29 8.59
C ARG A 56 18.54 0.84 9.11
N PHE A 57 17.23 0.69 8.95
CA PHE A 57 16.25 1.78 9.10
C PHE A 57 15.25 1.58 10.23
N VAL A 58 15.18 0.40 10.85
CA VAL A 58 14.16 0.09 11.86
C VAL A 58 14.80 -0.28 13.20
N ARG A 59 15.71 -1.25 13.22
CA ARG A 59 16.30 -1.78 14.45
C ARG A 59 17.01 -0.68 15.24
N GLY A 60 16.58 -0.47 16.48
CA GLY A 60 17.18 0.51 17.40
C GLY A 60 16.90 1.98 17.05
N ARG A 61 16.00 2.26 16.11
CA ARG A 61 15.62 3.64 15.75
C ARG A 61 14.48 4.14 16.63
N ALA A 62 14.57 5.42 17.03
CA ALA A 62 13.49 6.11 17.74
C ALA A 62 12.37 6.59 16.79
N THR A 63 12.71 6.83 15.53
CA THR A 63 11.79 7.29 14.49
C THR A 63 11.90 6.37 13.28
N LEU A 64 10.76 5.98 12.73
CA LEU A 64 10.61 5.09 11.58
C LEU A 64 9.96 5.84 10.41
N GLY A 65 10.11 5.29 9.21
CA GLY A 65 9.56 5.84 7.98
C GLY A 65 10.58 6.64 7.16
N ASP A 66 10.41 6.64 5.84
CA ASP A 66 11.23 7.46 4.94
C ASP A 66 10.83 8.95 5.06
N PRO A 67 11.78 9.89 5.19
CA PRO A 67 11.48 11.33 5.27
C PRO A 67 10.70 11.89 4.07
N THR A 68 10.76 11.24 2.91
CA THR A 68 10.00 11.64 1.72
C THR A 68 8.56 11.15 1.76
N GLY A 69 8.26 10.11 2.55
CA GLY A 69 6.95 9.49 2.71
C GLY A 69 7.05 7.98 2.86
N GLN A 70 6.54 7.43 3.97
CA GLN A 70 6.49 5.99 4.19
C GLN A 70 5.20 5.40 3.61
N PHE A 71 5.34 4.61 2.55
CA PHE A 71 4.25 3.84 1.94
C PHE A 71 3.67 2.82 2.92
N MET A 72 2.34 2.70 2.94
CA MET A 72 1.59 1.73 3.75
C MET A 72 0.31 1.29 3.04
N ALA A 73 -0.04 0.01 3.18
CA ALA A 73 -1.40 -0.48 2.96
C ALA A 73 -2.17 -0.55 4.29
N THR A 74 -3.47 -0.87 4.29
CA THR A 74 -4.16 -1.12 5.57
C THR A 74 -3.68 -2.44 6.20
N CYS A 75 -3.71 -2.55 7.53
CA CYS A 75 -3.39 -3.83 8.20
C CYS A 75 -4.29 -4.97 7.69
N ALA A 76 -5.59 -4.73 7.57
CA ALA A 76 -6.56 -5.74 7.11
C ALA A 76 -6.27 -6.21 5.67
N THR A 77 -5.90 -5.29 4.78
CA THR A 77 -5.46 -5.63 3.42
C THR A 77 -4.19 -6.47 3.44
N MET A 78 -3.21 -6.10 4.27
CA MET A 78 -1.96 -6.84 4.41
C MET A 78 -2.19 -8.26 4.95
N ASP A 79 -3.08 -8.41 5.95
CA ASP A 79 -3.49 -9.71 6.48
C ASP A 79 -4.09 -10.59 5.37
N GLY A 80 -5.04 -10.04 4.60
CA GLY A 80 -5.70 -10.74 3.51
C GLY A 80 -4.73 -11.23 2.44
N ILE A 81 -3.80 -10.38 1.99
CA ILE A 81 -2.83 -10.81 0.96
C ILE A 81 -1.81 -11.81 1.50
N LEU A 82 -1.38 -11.69 2.76
CA LEU A 82 -0.44 -12.64 3.36
C LEU A 82 -1.07 -14.03 3.47
N ALA A 83 -2.35 -14.09 3.87
CA ALA A 83 -3.13 -15.34 3.87
C ALA A 83 -3.25 -15.93 2.45
N ALA A 84 -3.63 -15.12 1.46
CA ALA A 84 -3.76 -15.56 0.06
C ALA A 84 -2.42 -16.01 -0.58
N CYS A 85 -1.30 -15.41 -0.15
CA CYS A 85 0.02 -15.79 -0.64
C CYS A 85 0.47 -17.15 -0.09
N ALA A 86 0.01 -17.56 1.09
CA ALA A 86 0.36 -18.83 1.73
C ALA A 86 1.89 -19.10 1.70
N GLY A 87 2.69 -18.12 2.13
CA GLY A 87 4.16 -18.23 2.12
C GLY A 87 4.85 -17.84 0.82
N ARG A 88 4.11 -17.67 -0.29
CA ARG A 88 4.71 -17.42 -1.61
C ARG A 88 5.07 -15.94 -1.78
N VAL A 89 6.30 -15.61 -1.43
CA VAL A 89 6.89 -14.26 -1.56
C VAL A 89 6.73 -13.68 -2.98
N ALA A 90 6.83 -14.49 -4.03
CA ALA A 90 6.66 -14.03 -5.41
C ALA A 90 5.25 -13.44 -5.67
N LEU A 91 4.21 -13.98 -5.05
CA LEU A 91 2.86 -13.41 -5.16
C LEU A 91 2.73 -12.13 -4.34
N LEU A 92 3.31 -12.09 -3.15
CA LEU A 92 3.31 -10.91 -2.30
C LEU A 92 3.95 -9.72 -3.04
N LYS A 93 5.09 -9.94 -3.69
CA LYS A 93 5.76 -8.92 -4.52
C LYS A 93 4.83 -8.38 -5.61
N ARG A 94 4.05 -9.24 -6.27
CA ARG A 94 3.10 -8.82 -7.32
C ARG A 94 1.98 -7.94 -6.76
N TRP A 95 1.40 -8.31 -5.62
CA TRP A 95 0.36 -7.51 -4.96
C TRP A 95 0.84 -6.12 -4.53
N LEU A 96 2.10 -6.03 -4.10
CA LEU A 96 2.73 -4.80 -3.61
C LEU A 96 3.48 -4.00 -4.69
N GLY A 97 3.51 -4.47 -5.95
CA GLY A 97 4.26 -3.78 -7.01
C GLY A 97 5.78 -3.76 -6.81
N ILE A 98 6.31 -4.80 -6.14
CA ILE A 98 7.74 -4.95 -5.90
C ILE A 98 8.39 -5.72 -7.06
N PRO A 99 9.51 -5.23 -7.62
CA PRO A 99 10.22 -5.93 -8.69
C PRO A 99 10.63 -7.35 -8.28
N PRO A 100 10.44 -8.38 -9.13
CA PRO A 100 10.78 -9.77 -8.81
C PRO A 100 12.24 -9.98 -8.38
N SER A 101 13.16 -9.15 -8.90
CA SER A 101 14.60 -9.19 -8.62
C SER A 101 15.00 -8.64 -7.24
N THR A 102 14.08 -8.03 -6.49
CA THR A 102 14.35 -7.45 -5.15
C THR A 102 13.67 -8.29 -4.07
N TRP A 103 13.94 -8.06 -2.77
CA TRP A 103 13.28 -8.79 -1.67
C TRP A 103 13.50 -10.31 -1.75
N ASN A 104 14.75 -10.74 -1.91
CA ASN A 104 15.18 -12.15 -1.96
C ASN A 104 15.82 -12.61 -0.63
N GLU A 105 15.38 -12.00 0.46
CA GLU A 105 15.88 -12.20 1.82
C GLU A 105 14.67 -12.27 2.78
N PRO A 106 14.85 -12.63 4.06
CA PRO A 106 13.76 -12.61 5.03
C PRO A 106 13.04 -11.26 5.04
N LEU A 107 11.73 -11.32 5.22
CA LEU A 107 10.88 -10.13 5.21
C LEU A 107 10.40 -9.83 6.63
N TYR A 108 10.20 -8.55 6.90
CA TYR A 108 9.61 -8.07 8.13
C TYR A 108 8.37 -7.26 7.80
N ARG A 109 7.33 -7.43 8.61
CA ARG A 109 6.14 -6.60 8.59
C ARG A 109 6.22 -5.59 9.72
N VAL A 110 5.82 -4.37 9.42
CA VAL A 110 5.66 -3.29 10.38
C VAL A 110 4.21 -2.86 10.37
N ASP A 111 3.54 -3.02 11.51
CA ASP A 111 2.19 -2.53 11.75
C ASP A 111 2.27 -1.22 12.52
N VAL A 112 1.63 -0.18 11.99
CA VAL A 112 1.64 1.19 12.52
C VAL A 112 0.27 1.54 13.05
N ARG A 113 0.22 1.89 14.33
CA ARG A 113 -1.02 2.30 15.01
C ARG A 113 -1.35 3.75 14.65
N GLU A 114 -2.62 4.00 14.36
CA GLU A 114 -3.17 5.33 14.07
C GLU A 114 -2.37 6.12 13.01
N PRO A 115 -2.11 5.54 11.82
CA PRO A 115 -1.24 6.14 10.80
C PRO A 115 -1.72 7.53 10.35
N LEU A 116 -3.02 7.80 10.46
CA LEU A 116 -3.64 9.08 10.12
C LEU A 116 -3.11 10.27 10.94
N ARG A 117 -2.51 10.02 12.11
CA ARG A 117 -1.86 11.05 12.93
C ARG A 117 -0.56 11.60 12.31
N TYR A 118 0.03 10.87 11.36
CA TYR A 118 1.34 11.19 10.78
C TYR A 118 1.22 11.79 9.37
N ARG A 119 0.29 12.74 9.20
CA ARG A 119 0.07 13.48 7.94
C ARG A 119 -0.11 12.54 6.74
N ALA A 120 -0.96 11.52 6.96
CA ALA A 120 -1.36 10.56 5.95
C ALA A 120 -1.95 11.27 4.74
N ARG A 121 -1.51 10.85 3.55
CA ARG A 121 -1.90 11.43 2.27
C ARG A 121 -1.77 10.39 1.17
N LEU A 122 -2.37 10.69 0.02
CA LEU A 122 -2.12 9.90 -1.19
C LEU A 122 -0.67 10.08 -1.64
N PRO A 123 -0.02 9.01 -2.12
CA PRO A 123 1.33 9.10 -2.65
C PRO A 123 1.37 9.94 -3.93
N THR A 124 2.48 10.65 -4.13
CA THR A 124 2.65 11.57 -5.26
C THR A 124 3.59 11.02 -6.34
N GLY A 125 4.35 9.98 -6.01
CA GLY A 125 5.42 9.44 -6.85
C GLY A 125 6.75 10.17 -6.68
N ALA A 126 6.81 11.21 -5.83
CA ALA A 126 8.05 11.89 -5.48
C ALA A 126 8.80 11.20 -4.32
N GLU A 127 8.15 10.23 -3.66
CA GLU A 127 8.70 9.49 -2.54
C GLU A 127 9.78 8.49 -3.01
N ARG A 128 10.84 8.29 -2.22
CA ARG A 128 12.01 7.46 -2.60
C ARG A 128 11.67 5.99 -2.90
N GLY A 129 10.51 5.51 -2.43
CA GLY A 129 10.00 4.17 -2.70
C GLY A 129 9.22 4.03 -4.01
N ALA A 130 8.85 5.14 -4.67
CA ALA A 130 8.14 5.10 -5.94
C ALA A 130 9.03 4.50 -7.03
N ASN A 131 8.49 3.55 -7.80
CA ASN A 131 9.21 2.83 -8.85
C ASN A 131 8.39 2.79 -10.14
N ALA A 132 8.85 2.05 -11.16
CA ALA A 132 8.17 1.97 -12.47
C ALA A 132 6.74 1.38 -12.42
N ALA A 133 6.36 0.69 -11.33
CA ALA A 133 5.02 0.18 -11.07
C ALA A 133 4.14 1.15 -10.28
N PHE A 134 4.67 2.31 -9.85
CA PHE A 134 3.89 3.31 -9.13
C PHE A 134 2.78 3.89 -10.01
N LEU A 135 1.59 4.00 -9.42
CA LEU A 135 0.42 4.62 -10.03
C LEU A 135 -0.09 5.71 -9.11
N ARG A 136 -0.41 6.88 -9.67
CA ARG A 136 -1.15 7.90 -8.92
C ARG A 136 -2.55 7.40 -8.63
N GLY A 137 -3.07 7.76 -7.46
CA GLY A 137 -4.47 7.52 -7.09
C GLY A 137 -4.67 6.58 -5.91
N GLY A 138 -3.63 6.34 -5.10
CA GLY A 138 -3.79 5.73 -3.78
C GLY A 138 -3.95 4.21 -3.79
N PHE A 139 -3.58 3.54 -4.87
CA PHE A 139 -3.57 2.08 -4.91
C PHE A 139 -2.24 1.56 -5.44
N THR A 140 -1.79 0.42 -4.91
CA THR A 140 -0.70 -0.33 -5.53
C THR A 140 -1.12 -0.79 -6.93
N CYS A 141 -0.17 -1.19 -7.78
CA CYS A 141 -0.51 -1.83 -9.06
C CYS A 141 -1.29 -3.15 -8.93
N GLY A 142 -1.37 -3.71 -7.71
CA GLY A 142 -2.21 -4.86 -7.37
C GLY A 142 -3.61 -4.47 -6.88
N GLY A 143 -3.97 -3.19 -6.88
CA GLY A 143 -5.28 -2.69 -6.47
C GLY A 143 -5.48 -2.56 -4.95
N LEU A 144 -4.40 -2.57 -4.16
CA LEU A 144 -4.48 -2.46 -2.71
C LEU A 144 -4.51 -0.99 -2.28
N PRO A 145 -5.37 -0.56 -1.33
CA PRO A 145 -5.32 0.79 -0.80
C PRO A 145 -3.93 1.13 -0.26
N GLU A 146 -3.44 2.31 -0.64
CA GLU A 146 -2.10 2.78 -0.33
C GLU A 146 -2.13 4.26 0.08
N ILE A 147 -1.35 4.60 1.11
CA ILE A 147 -1.06 5.96 1.56
C ILE A 147 0.44 6.13 1.77
N VAL A 148 0.87 7.36 1.94
CA VAL A 148 2.15 7.69 2.56
C VAL A 148 1.95 8.52 3.83
N THR A 149 2.88 8.37 4.78
CA THR A 149 2.93 9.14 6.03
C THR A 149 4.29 9.81 6.20
N ASP A 150 4.33 10.86 7.02
CA ASP A 150 5.59 11.40 7.54
C ASP A 150 6.20 10.41 8.55
N PRO A 151 7.50 10.53 8.90
CA PRO A 151 8.12 9.68 9.90
C PRO A 151 7.38 9.71 11.25
N PHE A 152 7.33 8.56 11.93
CA PHE A 152 6.57 8.33 13.15
C PHE A 152 7.45 7.69 14.23
N PRO A 153 7.13 7.85 15.53
CA PRO A 153 7.93 7.25 16.59
C PRO A 153 7.84 5.72 16.53
N SER A 154 8.94 5.02 16.81
CA SER A 154 8.98 3.55 16.79
C SER A 154 8.03 2.92 17.81
N SER A 155 7.70 3.65 18.89
CA SER A 155 6.68 3.23 19.85
C SER A 155 5.29 3.09 19.21
N ALA A 156 5.01 3.73 18.08
CA ALA A 156 3.74 3.58 17.36
C ALA A 156 3.63 2.27 16.57
N ALA A 157 4.71 1.49 16.45
CA ALA A 157 4.76 0.33 15.59
C ALA A 157 5.02 -0.99 16.33
N THR A 158 4.46 -2.06 15.77
CA THR A 158 4.80 -3.45 16.11
C THR A 158 5.48 -4.08 14.90
N ILE A 159 6.56 -4.83 15.12
CA ILE A 159 7.38 -5.40 14.04
C ILE A 159 7.43 -6.92 14.21
N SER A 160 7.18 -7.66 13.14
CA SER A 160 7.22 -9.13 13.12
C SER A 160 7.99 -9.66 11.91
N ALA A 161 8.72 -10.76 12.10
CA ALA A 161 9.32 -11.47 10.99
C ALA A 161 8.22 -12.22 10.21
N LEU A 162 8.25 -12.11 8.90
CA LEU A 162 7.38 -12.86 8.00
C LEU A 162 8.06 -14.15 7.58
N PHE A 163 7.26 -15.23 7.53
CA PHE A 163 7.72 -16.56 7.18
C PHE A 163 8.95 -16.97 8.00
N PRO A 164 8.88 -16.94 9.36
CA PRO A 164 9.92 -17.56 10.14
C PRO A 164 10.05 -19.00 9.63
N GLY A 165 11.27 -19.39 9.25
CA GLY A 165 11.54 -20.76 8.80
C GLY A 165 11.02 -21.77 9.83
N PRO A 166 10.99 -23.07 9.50
CA PRO A 166 10.56 -24.09 10.46
C PRO A 166 11.28 -23.86 11.79
N GLN A 167 10.51 -23.62 12.85
CA GLN A 167 11.00 -23.59 14.22
C GLN A 167 11.63 -24.96 14.44
N ARG A 168 12.96 -25.00 14.50
CA ARG A 168 13.71 -26.24 14.74
C ARG A 168 13.43 -26.76 16.14
#